data_AF-A0A4Q0QML2-F1
#
_entry.id   AF-A0A4Q0QML2-F1
#
_cell.length_a   1.000
_cell.length_b   1.000
_cell.length_c   1.000
_cell.angle_alpha   90.00
_cell.angle_beta   90.00
_cell.angle_gamma   90.00
#
_symmetry.space_group_name_H-M   'P 1'
#
loop_
_entity.id
_entity.type
_entity.pdbx_description
1 polymer ?
#
loop_
_entity_poly.entity_id
_entity_poly.type
_entity_poly.pdbx_seq_one_letter_code
_entity_poly.pdbx_strand_id
1 'polypeptide(L)'
;MNEAIRPGVDNLPQAQEGPELSVIVPTFNERDNVTVLYRRLEATLINVAWEVVFVDDNSPDGTWDVVRALAQRDSRVRCVRRIGRRGLSGACIEGILASSAPFVAVIDADLQHDETQLPKMLLLLASDEADLVVGSRYIEGYKSEGFNKQRAGASALATEVARKMLRVEIADPMSGFFMIRRDRFEQLAPKLSVHGFKILLDLVATAHGGLRAVEIPYTFGARQHGESKLDSMVALDFLGLVLAKLSNDIVSLRFILFAMVGGIGLVVHLTTLFIALQLFKVPFPEAQAAGAIVAMTSNFILNNFLTYRDQRLKGLALLRGLIAFYIVCSVGLLANVGVAFSVYDQEPIWWLAGMAGALMGVVWNYAMSGLFVWRKK
;
A
#
# COMPACT_ATOMS: atom_id res chain seq x y z
N MET A 1 -29.28 -45.36 -31.53
CA MET A 1 -29.58 -43.92 -31.39
C MET A 1 -29.33 -43.59 -29.92
N ASN A 2 -28.13 -43.19 -29.48
CA ASN A 2 -27.35 -42.02 -29.86
C ASN A 2 -25.85 -42.27 -29.60
N GLU A 3 -25.06 -42.39 -30.66
CA GLU A 3 -23.59 -42.46 -30.61
C GLU A 3 -22.94 -41.19 -31.22
N ALA A 4 -23.74 -40.18 -31.55
CA ALA A 4 -23.38 -39.09 -32.44
C ALA A 4 -22.90 -37.77 -31.77
N ILE A 5 -22.47 -37.79 -30.50
CA ILE A 5 -21.89 -36.59 -29.86
C ILE A 5 -20.65 -36.97 -29.04
N ARG A 6 -19.59 -37.40 -29.71
CA ARG A 6 -18.22 -37.25 -29.19
C ARG A 6 -17.54 -36.26 -30.14
N PRO A 7 -17.38 -34.97 -29.79
CA PRO A 7 -16.54 -34.09 -30.58
C PRO A 7 -15.15 -34.72 -30.61
N GLY A 8 -14.61 -34.94 -31.81
CA GLY A 8 -13.29 -35.54 -32.01
C GLY A 8 -12.25 -34.75 -31.22
N VAL A 9 -11.58 -35.42 -30.29
CA VAL A 9 -10.51 -34.85 -29.43
C VAL A 9 -9.22 -34.65 -30.24
N ASP A 10 -9.18 -35.15 -31.48
CA ASP A 10 -7.98 -35.25 -32.32
C ASP A 10 -7.55 -33.91 -32.96
N ASN A 11 -8.21 -32.79 -32.65
CA ASN A 11 -7.89 -31.46 -33.17
C ASN A 11 -7.93 -30.35 -32.10
N LEU A 12 -7.72 -30.68 -30.82
CA LEU A 12 -7.36 -29.63 -29.87
C LEU A 12 -5.95 -29.11 -30.24
N PRO A 13 -5.76 -27.78 -30.38
CA PRO A 13 -4.42 -27.22 -30.56
C PRO A 13 -3.51 -27.80 -29.48
N GLN A 14 -2.30 -28.23 -29.86
CA GLN A 14 -1.29 -28.60 -28.87
C GLN A 14 -1.22 -27.49 -27.82
N ALA A 15 -1.39 -27.86 -26.55
CA ALA A 15 -1.42 -26.89 -25.46
C ALA A 15 -0.13 -26.09 -25.52
N GLN A 16 -0.26 -24.79 -25.82
CA GLN A 16 0.85 -23.86 -25.81
C GLN A 16 1.45 -23.90 -24.40
N GLU A 17 2.76 -24.14 -24.29
CA GLU A 17 3.45 -24.11 -23.01
C GLU A 17 3.16 -22.77 -22.31
N GLY A 18 2.89 -22.83 -21.00
CA GLY A 18 2.56 -21.64 -20.23
C GLY A 18 3.72 -20.62 -20.21
N PRO A 19 3.45 -19.37 -19.84
CA PRO A 19 4.50 -18.35 -19.77
C PRO A 19 5.57 -18.72 -18.74
N GLU A 20 6.83 -18.54 -19.11
CA GLU A 20 8.00 -18.59 -18.22
C GLU A 20 8.09 -17.30 -17.38
N LEU A 21 7.81 -16.15 -18.00
CA LEU A 21 7.87 -14.83 -17.37
C LEU A 21 6.49 -14.14 -17.39
N SER A 22 6.05 -13.63 -16.25
CA SER A 22 4.91 -12.71 -16.16
C SER A 22 5.37 -11.32 -15.78
N VAL A 23 5.02 -10.33 -16.59
CA VAL A 23 5.29 -8.91 -16.32
C VAL A 23 4.03 -8.28 -15.73
N ILE A 24 4.11 -7.85 -14.48
CA ILE A 24 3.00 -7.26 -13.73
C ILE A 24 3.08 -5.74 -13.83
N VAL A 25 2.04 -5.14 -14.37
CA VAL A 25 1.96 -3.71 -14.62
C VAL A 25 0.78 -3.10 -13.87
N PRO A 26 0.99 -2.54 -12.67
CA PRO A 26 -0.06 -1.82 -11.96
C PRO A 26 -0.37 -0.51 -12.69
N THR A 27 -1.66 -0.19 -12.83
CA THR A 27 -2.12 0.96 -13.62
C THR A 27 -3.19 1.78 -12.89
N PHE A 28 -3.06 3.10 -12.97
CA PHE A 28 -4.10 4.04 -12.59
C PHE A 28 -3.95 5.36 -13.36
N ASN A 29 -4.85 5.63 -14.30
CA ASN A 29 -4.77 6.74 -15.25
C ASN A 29 -3.54 6.69 -16.17
N GLU A 30 -3.33 5.56 -16.85
CA GLU A 30 -2.16 5.26 -17.67
C GLU A 30 -2.53 4.92 -19.12
N ARG A 31 -3.71 5.39 -19.58
CA ARG A 31 -4.33 5.01 -20.86
C ARG A 31 -3.37 5.08 -22.05
N ASP A 32 -2.63 6.18 -22.15
CA ASP A 32 -1.76 6.46 -23.30
C ASP A 32 -0.45 5.64 -23.26
N ASN A 33 -0.02 5.25 -22.05
CA ASN A 33 1.24 4.53 -21.87
C ASN A 33 1.11 3.01 -22.11
N VAL A 34 -0.07 2.42 -21.84
CA VAL A 34 -0.31 0.96 -21.95
C VAL A 34 0.13 0.38 -23.29
N THR A 35 -0.28 1.01 -24.40
CA THR A 35 0.04 0.47 -25.74
C THR A 35 1.52 0.59 -26.06
N VAL A 36 2.16 1.68 -25.63
CA VAL A 36 3.60 1.92 -25.85
C VAL A 36 4.41 0.91 -25.06
N LEU A 37 4.09 0.71 -23.78
CA LEU A 37 4.77 -0.27 -22.93
C LEU A 37 4.62 -1.68 -23.49
N TYR A 38 3.41 -2.07 -23.91
CA TYR A 38 3.18 -3.36 -24.52
C TYR A 38 4.06 -3.62 -25.74
N ARG A 39 4.19 -2.64 -26.65
CA ARG A 39 5.06 -2.76 -27.83
C ARG A 39 6.53 -2.88 -27.48
N ARG A 40 6.98 -2.19 -26.44
CA ARG A 40 8.36 -2.30 -25.94
C ARG A 40 8.62 -3.69 -25.36
N LEU A 41 7.73 -4.19 -24.51
CA LEU A 41 7.81 -5.55 -23.98
C LEU A 41 7.83 -6.60 -25.09
N GLU A 42 6.97 -6.45 -26.11
CA GLU A 42 6.92 -7.33 -27.28
C GLU A 42 8.26 -7.38 -28.03
N ALA A 43 8.90 -6.23 -28.24
CA ALA A 43 10.20 -6.16 -28.89
C ALA A 43 11.33 -6.76 -28.02
N THR A 44 11.31 -6.47 -26.71
CA THR A 44 12.35 -6.90 -25.77
C THR A 44 12.31 -8.40 -25.47
N LEU A 45 11.11 -8.98 -25.35
CA LEU A 45 10.90 -10.36 -24.89
C LEU A 45 10.61 -11.33 -26.05
N ILE A 46 11.10 -11.03 -27.26
CA ILE A 46 10.80 -11.81 -28.48
C ILE A 46 11.20 -13.30 -28.38
N ASN A 47 12.21 -13.62 -27.57
CA ASN A 47 12.73 -14.98 -27.37
C ASN A 47 12.35 -15.59 -26.01
N VAL A 48 11.36 -15.02 -25.32
CA VAL A 48 10.91 -15.49 -23.99
C VAL A 48 9.46 -15.93 -24.10
N ALA A 49 9.07 -17.02 -23.44
CA ALA A 49 7.66 -17.33 -23.26
C ALA A 49 7.09 -16.39 -22.18
N TRP A 50 6.40 -15.32 -22.56
CA TRP A 50 5.98 -14.29 -21.61
C TRP A 50 4.49 -13.93 -21.69
N GLU A 51 3.97 -13.41 -20.59
CA GLU A 51 2.69 -12.71 -20.51
C GLU A 51 2.86 -11.36 -19.79
N VAL A 52 1.90 -10.46 -19.98
CA VAL A 52 1.76 -9.23 -19.18
C VAL A 52 0.39 -9.16 -18.54
N VAL A 53 0.37 -8.93 -17.23
CA VAL A 53 -0.83 -8.74 -16.44
C VAL A 53 -0.92 -7.29 -16.02
N PHE A 54 -1.77 -6.53 -16.71
CA PHE A 54 -2.13 -5.18 -16.30
C PHE A 54 -3.18 -5.24 -15.20
N VAL A 55 -2.88 -4.64 -14.05
CA VAL A 55 -3.78 -4.58 -12.90
C VAL A 55 -4.28 -3.15 -12.74
N ASP A 56 -5.55 -2.91 -13.08
CA ASP A 56 -6.14 -1.56 -13.15
C ASP A 56 -7.10 -1.29 -11.98
N ASP A 57 -6.91 -0.14 -11.33
CA ASP A 57 -7.67 0.31 -10.15
C ASP A 57 -8.96 1.07 -10.48
N ASN A 58 -9.67 0.55 -11.48
CA ASN A 58 -10.88 1.14 -12.06
C ASN A 58 -10.61 2.58 -12.51
N SER A 59 -9.65 2.74 -13.42
CA SER A 59 -9.21 4.04 -13.90
C SER A 59 -10.36 4.80 -14.56
N PRO A 60 -10.65 6.05 -14.16
CA PRO A 60 -11.70 6.88 -14.76
C PRO A 60 -11.40 7.28 -16.20
N ASP A 61 -10.14 7.24 -16.64
CA ASP A 61 -9.73 7.55 -18.02
C ASP A 61 -9.95 6.38 -19.01
N GLY A 62 -10.44 5.23 -18.53
CA GLY A 62 -10.65 4.04 -19.36
C GLY A 62 -9.37 3.28 -19.71
N THR A 63 -8.30 3.39 -18.91
CA THR A 63 -7.07 2.57 -19.08
C THR A 63 -7.39 1.08 -19.26
N TRP A 64 -8.27 0.51 -18.42
CA TRP A 64 -8.70 -0.90 -18.52
C TRP A 64 -9.39 -1.26 -19.84
N ASP A 65 -10.08 -0.32 -20.51
CA ASP A 65 -10.69 -0.58 -21.83
C ASP A 65 -9.60 -0.79 -22.89
N VAL A 66 -8.52 -0.01 -22.83
CA VAL A 66 -7.38 -0.14 -23.76
C VAL A 66 -6.68 -1.48 -23.56
N VAL A 67 -6.41 -1.85 -22.30
CA VAL A 67 -5.83 -3.16 -21.97
C VAL A 67 -6.72 -4.29 -22.50
N ARG A 68 -8.04 -4.20 -22.29
CA ARG A 68 -8.97 -5.23 -22.76
C ARG A 68 -8.98 -5.35 -24.28
N ALA A 69 -8.90 -4.24 -25.00
CA ALA A 69 -8.81 -4.24 -26.46
C ALA A 69 -7.51 -4.89 -26.96
N LEU A 70 -6.39 -4.72 -26.24
CA LEU A 70 -5.13 -5.43 -26.52
C LEU A 70 -5.25 -6.93 -26.24
N ALA A 71 -5.84 -7.32 -25.10
CA ALA A 71 -6.07 -8.72 -24.72
C ALA A 71 -6.99 -9.50 -25.69
N GLN A 72 -7.88 -8.80 -26.41
CA GLN A 72 -8.67 -9.42 -27.47
C GLN A 72 -7.86 -9.74 -28.73
N ARG A 73 -6.69 -9.12 -28.91
CA ARG A 73 -5.84 -9.27 -30.09
C ARG A 73 -4.62 -10.14 -29.83
N ASP A 74 -4.17 -10.23 -28.59
CA ASP A 74 -2.98 -10.98 -28.19
C ASP A 74 -3.21 -11.71 -26.87
N SER A 75 -3.02 -13.02 -26.87
CA SER A 75 -3.24 -13.88 -25.70
C SER A 75 -2.21 -13.68 -24.58
N ARG A 76 -1.08 -13.01 -24.87
CA ARG A 76 -0.08 -12.64 -23.87
C ARG A 76 -0.56 -11.53 -22.94
N VAL A 77 -1.61 -10.79 -23.30
CA VAL A 77 -2.11 -9.65 -22.51
C VAL A 77 -3.28 -10.05 -21.65
N ARG A 78 -3.21 -9.77 -20.35
CA ARG A 78 -4.28 -10.00 -19.38
C ARG A 78 -4.64 -8.70 -18.65
N CYS A 79 -5.92 -8.54 -18.37
CA CYS A 79 -6.46 -7.41 -17.62
C CYS A 79 -7.11 -7.89 -16.33
N VAL A 80 -6.62 -7.39 -15.19
CA VAL A 80 -7.25 -7.55 -13.89
C VAL A 80 -7.79 -6.19 -13.46
N ARG A 81 -9.10 -5.97 -13.65
CA ARG A 81 -9.76 -4.74 -13.21
C ARG A 81 -10.26 -4.89 -11.77
N ARG A 82 -9.76 -4.07 -10.86
CA ARG A 82 -10.12 -4.08 -9.44
C ARG A 82 -11.19 -3.04 -9.14
N ILE A 83 -12.39 -3.52 -8.78
CA ILE A 83 -13.52 -2.68 -8.39
C ILE A 83 -13.55 -2.52 -6.87
N GLY A 84 -13.70 -1.28 -6.38
CA GLY A 84 -13.82 -0.97 -4.95
C GLY A 84 -12.52 -1.14 -4.14
N ARG A 85 -11.41 -1.44 -4.81
CA ARG A 85 -10.08 -1.64 -4.21
C ARG A 85 -9.07 -0.76 -4.94
N ARG A 86 -8.10 -0.21 -4.20
CA ARG A 86 -7.02 0.61 -4.75
C ARG A 86 -5.72 0.44 -3.97
N GLY A 87 -4.59 0.64 -4.65
CA GLY A 87 -3.26 0.70 -4.05
C GLY A 87 -2.23 -0.09 -4.84
N LEU A 88 -1.05 0.50 -5.03
CA LEU A 88 0.03 -0.06 -5.86
C LEU A 88 0.53 -1.40 -5.33
N SER A 89 0.83 -1.52 -4.03
CA SER A 89 1.30 -2.80 -3.46
C SER A 89 0.28 -3.93 -3.66
N GLY A 90 -0.99 -3.66 -3.37
CA GLY A 90 -2.05 -4.65 -3.60
C GLY A 90 -2.23 -5.01 -5.07
N ALA A 91 -2.04 -4.07 -6.01
CA ALA A 91 -2.14 -4.33 -7.44
C ALA A 91 -1.06 -5.33 -7.87
N CYS A 92 0.17 -5.09 -7.43
CA CYS A 92 1.29 -5.98 -7.70
C CYS A 92 1.06 -7.38 -7.11
N ILE A 93 0.65 -7.48 -5.83
CA ILE A 93 0.40 -8.79 -5.18
C ILE A 93 -0.69 -9.57 -5.95
N GLU A 94 -1.82 -8.93 -6.27
CA GLU A 94 -2.90 -9.58 -7.01
C GLU A 94 -2.47 -9.99 -8.43
N GLY A 95 -1.68 -9.15 -9.12
CA GLY A 95 -1.15 -9.47 -10.44
C GLY A 95 -0.20 -10.66 -10.41
N ILE A 96 0.75 -10.66 -9.47
CA ILE A 96 1.71 -11.76 -9.28
C ILE A 96 0.95 -13.07 -9.03
N LEU A 97 -0.02 -13.07 -8.11
CA LEU A 97 -0.79 -14.27 -7.76
C LEU A 97 -1.81 -14.70 -8.83
N ALA A 98 -2.18 -13.82 -9.77
CA ALA A 98 -3.05 -14.18 -10.89
C ALA A 98 -2.31 -14.90 -12.04
N SER A 99 -0.98 -14.85 -12.07
CA SER A 99 -0.15 -15.56 -13.03
C SER A 99 0.19 -16.98 -12.55
N SER A 100 0.61 -17.84 -13.47
CA SER A 100 1.23 -19.14 -13.17
C SER A 100 2.71 -19.20 -13.56
N ALA A 101 3.28 -18.11 -14.08
CA ALA A 101 4.66 -18.07 -14.54
C ALA A 101 5.65 -18.24 -13.37
N PRO A 102 6.72 -19.04 -13.51
CA PRO A 102 7.71 -19.25 -12.46
C PRO A 102 8.51 -18.00 -12.11
N PHE A 103 8.68 -17.07 -13.05
CA PHE A 103 9.34 -15.78 -12.81
C PHE A 103 8.35 -14.65 -12.99
N VAL A 104 8.41 -13.68 -12.07
CA VAL A 104 7.47 -12.56 -12.09
C VAL A 104 8.22 -11.25 -11.94
N ALA A 105 8.04 -10.36 -12.91
CA ALA A 105 8.57 -9.00 -12.89
C ALA A 105 7.47 -8.01 -12.52
N VAL A 106 7.84 -6.93 -11.84
CA VAL A 106 6.99 -5.76 -11.62
C VAL A 106 7.63 -4.58 -12.35
N ILE A 107 6.82 -3.84 -13.11
CA ILE A 107 7.26 -2.64 -13.82
C ILE A 107 6.13 -1.60 -13.85
N ASP A 108 6.44 -0.35 -13.52
CA ASP A 108 5.50 0.77 -13.65
C ASP A 108 5.10 1.04 -15.12
N ALA A 109 3.89 1.54 -15.31
CA ALA A 109 3.33 1.81 -16.63
C ALA A 109 3.87 3.09 -17.30
N ASP A 110 4.56 3.97 -16.56
CA ASP A 110 4.90 5.33 -17.00
C ASP A 110 6.16 5.45 -17.89
N LEU A 111 6.66 4.30 -18.38
CA LEU A 111 7.81 4.16 -19.29
C LEU A 111 9.15 4.66 -18.72
N GLN A 112 9.23 4.90 -17.41
CA GLN A 112 10.48 5.34 -16.78
C GLN A 112 11.46 4.19 -16.52
N HIS A 113 10.94 2.97 -16.39
CA HIS A 113 11.75 1.76 -16.24
C HIS A 113 12.30 1.29 -17.60
N ASP A 114 13.53 0.82 -17.58
CA ASP A 114 14.21 0.27 -18.76
C ASP A 114 13.83 -1.20 -18.93
N GLU A 115 12.81 -1.47 -19.74
CA GLU A 115 12.34 -2.83 -19.99
C GLU A 115 13.43 -3.73 -20.60
N THR A 116 14.44 -3.15 -21.26
CA THR A 116 15.52 -3.91 -21.92
C THR A 116 16.38 -4.72 -20.94
N GLN A 117 16.28 -4.43 -19.65
CA GLN A 117 16.93 -5.21 -18.60
C GLN A 117 16.20 -6.51 -18.25
N LEU A 118 14.92 -6.68 -18.61
CA LEU A 118 14.12 -7.86 -18.25
C LEU A 118 14.77 -9.19 -18.67
N PRO A 119 15.33 -9.36 -19.88
CA PRO A 119 16.00 -10.61 -20.25
C PRO A 119 17.20 -10.94 -19.36
N LYS A 120 17.97 -9.94 -18.94
CA LYS A 120 19.11 -10.11 -18.04
C LYS A 120 18.66 -10.50 -16.64
N MET A 121 17.59 -9.88 -16.13
CA MET A 121 16.99 -10.23 -14.85
C MET A 121 16.50 -11.68 -14.84
N LEU A 122 15.82 -12.09 -15.92
CA LEU A 122 15.34 -13.46 -16.09
C LEU A 122 16.50 -14.46 -16.08
N LEU A 123 17.57 -14.19 -16.83
CA LEU A 123 18.74 -15.06 -16.89
C LEU A 123 19.35 -15.31 -15.50
N LEU A 124 19.52 -14.27 -14.69
CA LEU A 124 20.08 -14.36 -13.33
C LEU A 124 19.21 -15.19 -12.36
N LEU A 125 17.88 -15.14 -12.51
CA LEU A 125 16.97 -15.96 -11.71
C LEU A 125 16.93 -17.41 -12.21
N ALA A 126 16.97 -17.60 -13.52
CA ALA A 126 16.95 -18.90 -14.17
C ALA A 126 18.25 -19.69 -13.95
N SER A 127 19.40 -19.01 -13.82
CA SER A 127 20.69 -19.60 -13.47
C SER A 127 20.84 -19.93 -11.98
N ASP A 128 19.81 -19.69 -11.17
CA ASP A 128 19.80 -19.87 -9.71
C ASP A 128 20.88 -19.04 -8.97
N GLU A 129 21.35 -17.96 -9.59
CA GLU A 129 22.30 -17.01 -8.99
C GLU A 129 21.60 -16.07 -7.99
N ALA A 130 20.31 -15.82 -8.17
CA ALA A 130 19.51 -14.93 -7.33
C ALA A 130 18.09 -15.45 -7.10
N ASP A 131 17.50 -15.02 -5.98
CA ASP A 131 16.08 -15.19 -5.70
C ASP A 131 15.27 -13.94 -6.08
N LEU A 132 15.91 -12.77 -6.07
CA LEU A 132 15.35 -11.46 -6.36
C LEU A 132 16.37 -10.63 -7.17
N VAL A 133 15.95 -10.04 -8.29
CA VAL A 133 16.74 -9.07 -9.06
C VAL A 133 16.05 -7.72 -9.03
N VAL A 134 16.77 -6.65 -8.67
CA VAL A 134 16.24 -5.29 -8.56
C VAL A 134 16.92 -4.38 -9.56
N GLY A 135 16.13 -3.66 -10.36
CA GLY A 135 16.64 -2.51 -11.10
C GLY A 135 16.91 -1.37 -10.12
N SER A 136 18.18 -0.99 -9.99
CA SER A 136 18.65 -0.03 -8.99
C SER A 136 19.10 1.27 -9.63
N ARG A 137 18.67 2.40 -9.06
CA ARG A 137 19.11 3.75 -9.49
C ARG A 137 20.44 4.16 -8.88
N TYR A 138 20.91 3.46 -7.85
CA TYR A 138 22.03 3.89 -7.00
C TYR A 138 23.34 3.11 -7.24
N ILE A 139 23.39 2.28 -8.28
CA ILE A 139 24.58 1.51 -8.68
C ILE A 139 25.31 2.21 -9.83
N GLU A 140 26.64 2.08 -9.87
CA GLU A 140 27.51 2.70 -10.87
C GLU A 140 26.98 2.50 -12.30
N GLY A 141 26.86 3.61 -13.06
CA GLY A 141 26.23 3.67 -14.39
C GLY A 141 25.03 4.61 -14.50
N TYR A 142 24.56 5.17 -13.39
CA TYR A 142 23.42 6.10 -13.32
C TYR A 142 23.66 7.43 -14.07
N LYS A 143 22.75 7.77 -15.00
CA LYS A 143 22.58 9.12 -15.56
C LYS A 143 21.15 9.59 -15.29
N SER A 144 20.97 10.55 -14.39
CA SER A 144 19.65 11.18 -14.20
C SER A 144 19.49 12.39 -15.12
N GLU A 145 18.65 12.26 -16.13
CA GLU A 145 18.10 13.43 -16.82
C GLU A 145 16.73 13.74 -16.20
N GLY A 146 16.68 14.70 -15.27
CA GLY A 146 15.40 15.30 -14.84
C GLY A 146 15.07 15.38 -13.34
N PHE A 147 15.99 15.02 -12.42
CA PHE A 147 15.69 15.10 -10.98
C PHE A 147 16.03 16.47 -10.34
N ASN A 148 15.07 17.03 -9.60
CA ASN A 148 15.29 18.20 -8.75
C ASN A 148 16.18 17.82 -7.54
N LYS A 149 17.40 18.37 -7.48
CA LYS A 149 18.48 18.00 -6.53
C LYS A 149 18.07 18.04 -5.05
N GLN A 150 17.15 18.93 -4.65
CA GLN A 150 16.69 19.01 -3.26
C GLN A 150 15.75 17.86 -2.87
N ARG A 151 14.91 17.39 -3.80
CA ARG A 151 14.02 16.23 -3.57
C ARG A 151 14.79 14.91 -3.50
N ALA A 152 15.90 14.82 -4.23
CA ALA A 152 16.78 13.65 -4.20
C ALA A 152 17.41 13.43 -2.81
N GLY A 153 17.79 14.50 -2.11
CA GLY A 153 18.40 14.41 -0.77
C GLY A 153 17.44 13.89 0.31
N ALA A 154 16.21 14.41 0.35
CA ALA A 154 15.20 13.96 1.33
C ALA A 154 14.78 12.50 1.09
N SER A 155 14.62 12.10 -0.18
CA SER A 155 14.31 10.71 -0.52
C SER A 155 15.47 9.77 -0.18
N ALA A 156 16.71 10.17 -0.44
CA ALA A 156 17.89 9.37 -0.11
C ALA A 156 18.04 9.16 1.41
N LEU A 157 17.80 10.22 2.20
CA LEU A 157 17.82 10.12 3.66
C LEU A 157 16.73 9.19 4.19
N ALA A 158 15.50 9.32 3.69
CA ALA A 158 14.38 8.47 4.06
C ALA A 158 14.66 6.99 3.73
N THR A 159 15.21 6.73 2.54
CA THR A 159 15.65 5.38 2.12
C THR A 159 16.71 4.84 3.07
N GLU A 160 17.75 5.61 3.38
CA GLU A 160 18.85 5.15 4.24
C GLU A 160 18.40 4.86 5.67
N VAL A 161 17.50 5.68 6.22
CA VAL A 161 16.90 5.44 7.54
C VAL A 161 16.09 4.13 7.52
N ALA A 162 15.25 3.91 6.51
CA ALA A 162 14.49 2.67 6.39
C ALA A 162 15.39 1.44 6.20
N ARG A 163 16.46 1.54 5.41
CA ARG A 163 17.44 0.46 5.22
C ARG A 163 18.07 0.04 6.54
N LYS A 164 18.56 1.00 7.33
CA LYS A 164 19.18 0.72 8.64
C LYS A 164 18.19 0.17 9.64
N MET A 165 16.99 0.76 9.72
CA MET A 165 15.95 0.34 10.65
C MET A 165 15.44 -1.07 10.35
N LEU A 166 15.26 -1.40 9.07
CA LEU A 166 14.71 -2.68 8.62
C LEU A 166 15.79 -3.73 8.28
N ARG A 167 17.07 -3.37 8.44
CA ARG A 167 18.23 -4.22 8.12
C ARG A 167 18.19 -4.76 6.69
N VAL A 168 17.85 -3.87 5.74
CA VAL A 168 17.74 -4.18 4.32
C VAL A 168 19.08 -3.89 3.62
N GLU A 169 19.64 -4.92 2.97
CA GLU A 169 20.99 -4.84 2.39
C GLU A 169 21.03 -4.26 0.97
N ILE A 170 19.94 -4.30 0.21
CA ILE A 170 19.86 -3.70 -1.14
C ILE A 170 19.98 -2.17 -1.12
N ALA A 171 20.63 -1.59 -2.12
CA ALA A 171 20.86 -0.15 -2.26
C ALA A 171 19.60 0.62 -2.65
N ASP A 172 18.73 0.07 -3.50
CA ASP A 172 17.47 0.71 -3.91
C ASP A 172 16.21 -0.09 -3.52
N PRO A 173 15.86 -0.17 -2.22
CA PRO A 173 14.65 -0.86 -1.78
C PRO A 173 13.35 -0.15 -2.19
N MET A 174 13.46 1.05 -2.77
CA MET A 174 12.31 1.86 -3.15
C MET A 174 11.93 1.70 -4.62
N SER A 175 12.67 0.88 -5.37
CA SER A 175 12.46 0.64 -6.79
C SER A 175 11.10 -0.03 -7.07
N GLY A 176 10.44 0.44 -8.12
CA GLY A 176 9.24 -0.19 -8.69
C GLY A 176 9.58 -1.22 -9.76
N PHE A 177 10.87 -1.47 -10.02
CA PHE A 177 11.35 -2.37 -11.05
C PHE A 177 12.18 -3.50 -10.45
N PHE A 178 11.59 -4.69 -10.37
CA PHE A 178 12.23 -5.87 -9.83
C PHE A 178 11.62 -7.15 -10.42
N MET A 179 12.33 -8.26 -10.30
CA MET A 179 11.89 -9.59 -10.71
C MET A 179 12.20 -10.59 -9.60
N ILE A 180 11.25 -11.47 -9.29
CA ILE A 180 11.36 -12.46 -8.22
C ILE A 180 10.88 -13.82 -8.72
N ARG A 181 11.44 -14.89 -8.15
CA ARG A 181 10.91 -16.24 -8.33
C ARG A 181 9.56 -16.39 -7.62
N ARG A 182 8.58 -16.99 -8.29
CA ARG A 182 7.23 -17.18 -7.77
C ARG A 182 7.21 -17.91 -6.43
N ASP A 183 7.95 -19.02 -6.33
CA ASP A 183 8.04 -19.85 -5.13
C ASP A 183 8.47 -19.04 -3.89
N ARG A 184 9.43 -18.14 -4.05
CA ARG A 184 9.89 -17.21 -3.01
C ARG A 184 8.84 -16.17 -2.67
N PHE A 185 8.20 -15.59 -3.68
CA PHE A 185 7.15 -14.60 -3.46
C PHE A 185 5.97 -15.20 -2.69
N GLU A 186 5.50 -16.40 -3.06
CA GLU A 186 4.34 -17.06 -2.43
C GLU A 186 4.59 -17.40 -0.96
N GLN A 187 5.83 -17.69 -0.56
CA GLN A 187 6.21 -17.87 0.85
C GLN A 187 6.07 -16.57 1.66
N LEU A 188 6.31 -15.42 1.03
CA LEU A 188 6.30 -14.10 1.68
C LEU A 188 4.92 -13.43 1.60
N ALA A 189 4.17 -13.70 0.53
CA ALA A 189 2.90 -13.04 0.20
C ALA A 189 1.89 -12.94 1.37
N PRO A 190 1.70 -13.99 2.23
CA PRO A 190 0.77 -13.91 3.35
C PRO A 190 1.12 -12.85 4.41
N LYS A 191 2.38 -12.40 4.45
CA LYS A 191 2.91 -11.42 5.42
C LYS A 191 3.11 -10.03 4.81
N LEU A 192 2.83 -9.86 3.51
CA LEU A 192 2.97 -8.56 2.84
C LEU A 192 1.80 -7.64 3.17
N SER A 193 2.09 -6.36 3.30
CA SER A 193 1.10 -5.30 3.38
C SER A 193 0.49 -5.05 2.00
N VAL A 194 -0.82 -5.28 1.90
CA VAL A 194 -1.61 -4.87 0.73
C VAL A 194 -1.76 -3.35 0.61
N HIS A 195 -1.44 -2.60 1.66
CA HIS A 195 -1.55 -1.14 1.70
C HIS A 195 -0.19 -0.48 1.42
N GLY A 196 -0.22 0.61 0.67
CA GLY A 196 0.96 1.42 0.36
C GLY A 196 1.42 1.29 -1.09
N PHE A 197 2.64 1.77 -1.34
CA PHE A 197 3.21 1.94 -2.68
C PHE A 197 4.63 1.37 -2.80
N LYS A 198 5.19 0.80 -1.73
CA LYS A 198 6.59 0.35 -1.68
C LYS A 198 6.68 -1.15 -1.41
N ILE A 199 6.13 -1.93 -2.35
CA ILE A 199 6.09 -3.39 -2.28
C ILE A 199 7.48 -4.01 -2.17
N LEU A 200 8.50 -3.49 -2.87
CA LEU A 200 9.85 -4.04 -2.81
C LEU A 200 10.45 -3.92 -1.39
N LEU A 201 10.30 -2.76 -0.75
CA LEU A 201 10.75 -2.57 0.63
C LEU A 201 10.05 -3.55 1.59
N ASP A 202 8.73 -3.67 1.46
CA ASP A 202 7.92 -4.59 2.26
C ASP A 202 8.36 -6.06 2.06
N LEU A 203 8.58 -6.45 0.81
CA LEU A 203 9.05 -7.78 0.42
C LEU A 203 10.41 -8.11 1.04
N VAL A 204 11.39 -7.22 0.90
CA VAL A 204 12.74 -7.46 1.41
C VAL A 204 12.79 -7.40 2.95
N ALA A 205 12.03 -6.48 3.57
CA ALA A 205 11.91 -6.42 5.02
C ALA A 205 11.26 -7.69 5.60
N THR A 206 10.22 -8.19 4.94
CA THR A 206 9.50 -9.42 5.34
C THR A 206 10.35 -10.67 5.15
N ALA A 207 11.29 -10.66 4.19
CA ALA A 207 12.21 -11.76 3.96
C ALA A 207 13.28 -11.92 5.05
N HIS A 208 13.55 -10.88 5.85
CA HIS A 208 14.57 -10.89 6.91
C HIS A 208 15.94 -11.45 6.46
N GLY A 209 16.39 -11.10 5.25
CA GLY A 209 17.66 -11.60 4.68
C GLY A 209 17.57 -12.99 4.04
N GLY A 210 16.39 -13.61 3.99
CA GLY A 210 16.16 -14.92 3.37
C GLY A 210 16.12 -14.95 1.84
N LEU A 211 16.43 -13.83 1.16
CA LEU A 211 16.47 -13.74 -0.30
C LEU A 211 17.88 -13.37 -0.76
N ARG A 212 18.44 -14.13 -1.71
CA ARG A 212 19.65 -13.72 -2.44
C ARG A 212 19.26 -12.63 -3.44
N ALA A 213 19.49 -11.37 -3.07
CA ALA A 213 19.15 -10.23 -3.90
C ALA A 213 20.36 -9.76 -4.73
N VAL A 214 20.15 -9.56 -6.03
CA VAL A 214 21.12 -8.95 -6.95
C VAL A 214 20.53 -7.65 -7.50
N GLU A 215 21.35 -6.62 -7.60
CA GLU A 215 20.93 -5.34 -8.16
C GLU A 215 21.64 -5.09 -9.50
N ILE A 216 20.88 -4.59 -10.48
CA ILE A 216 21.41 -4.18 -11.79
C ILE A 216 21.18 -2.69 -12.01
N PRO A 217 22.13 -1.95 -12.60
CA PRO A 217 21.92 -0.55 -12.93
C PRO A 217 20.92 -0.44 -14.10
N TYR A 218 20.10 0.61 -14.10
CA TYR A 218 19.29 0.95 -15.27
C TYR A 218 19.13 2.47 -15.43
N THR A 219 18.78 2.89 -16.65
CA THR A 219 18.54 4.30 -16.95
C THR A 219 17.10 4.65 -16.61
N PHE A 220 16.89 5.54 -15.64
CA PHE A 220 15.55 6.03 -15.29
C PHE A 220 15.11 7.09 -16.30
N GLY A 221 14.14 6.75 -17.15
CA GLY A 221 13.62 7.65 -18.17
C GLY A 221 12.86 8.85 -17.60
N ALA A 222 12.80 9.93 -18.37
CA ALA A 222 11.88 11.03 -18.08
C ALA A 222 10.43 10.57 -18.30
N ARG A 223 9.54 10.87 -17.34
CA ARG A 223 8.11 10.58 -17.47
C ARG A 223 7.54 11.29 -18.70
N GLN A 224 6.95 10.53 -19.63
CA GLN A 224 6.42 11.10 -20.87
C GLN A 224 5.01 11.69 -20.69
N HIS A 225 4.19 11.13 -19.79
CA HIS A 225 2.83 11.57 -19.52
C HIS A 225 2.46 11.43 -18.02
N GLY A 226 1.65 12.36 -17.49
CA GLY A 226 1.08 12.29 -16.13
C GLY A 226 1.73 13.19 -15.05
N GLU A 227 1.00 13.49 -13.97
CA GLU A 227 1.49 14.32 -12.85
C GLU A 227 2.19 13.52 -11.75
N SER A 228 3.23 14.11 -11.14
CA SER A 228 4.00 13.50 -10.04
C SER A 228 3.24 13.60 -8.72
N LYS A 229 2.79 12.46 -8.19
CA LYS A 229 2.06 12.34 -6.92
C LYS A 229 2.99 12.23 -5.71
N LEU A 230 4.00 13.08 -5.57
CA LEU A 230 4.69 13.24 -4.28
C LEU A 230 3.80 14.08 -3.35
N ASP A 231 2.73 13.44 -2.87
CA ASP A 231 1.79 13.97 -1.91
C ASP A 231 2.29 13.68 -0.48
N SER A 232 2.01 14.54 0.49
CA SER A 232 2.31 14.32 1.91
C SER A 232 1.77 12.98 2.42
N MET A 233 0.72 12.46 1.78
CA MET A 233 0.18 11.12 2.05
C MET A 233 1.17 9.98 1.75
N VAL A 234 2.00 10.14 0.73
CA VAL A 234 3.02 9.15 0.34
C VAL A 234 4.10 9.03 1.41
N ALA A 235 4.50 10.15 2.02
CA ALA A 235 5.43 10.15 3.14
C ALA A 235 4.83 9.47 4.38
N LEU A 236 3.55 9.68 4.67
CA LEU A 236 2.84 9.02 5.77
C LEU A 236 2.70 7.51 5.55
N ASP A 237 2.34 7.08 4.33
CA ASP A 237 2.27 5.66 3.98
C ASP A 237 3.63 4.96 4.14
N PHE A 238 4.71 5.64 3.76
CA PHE A 238 6.07 5.14 3.94
C PHE A 238 6.46 5.00 5.41
N LEU A 239 6.24 6.05 6.22
CA LEU A 239 6.53 6.00 7.65
C LEU A 239 5.74 4.87 8.33
N GLY A 240 4.48 4.70 7.94
CA GLY A 240 3.62 3.63 8.42
C GLY A 240 4.14 2.23 8.12
N LEU A 241 4.63 2.01 6.90
CA LEU A 241 5.23 0.74 6.52
C LEU A 241 6.47 0.43 7.38
N VAL A 242 7.36 1.40 7.56
CA VAL A 242 8.57 1.24 8.38
C VAL A 242 8.21 0.89 9.83
N LEU A 243 7.25 1.61 10.42
CA LEU A 243 6.82 1.37 11.80
C LEU A 243 6.11 0.02 11.96
N ALA A 244 5.25 -0.35 11.01
CA ALA A 244 4.59 -1.65 11.02
C ALA A 244 5.65 -2.78 11.03
N LYS A 245 6.63 -2.73 10.12
CA LYS A 245 7.67 -3.76 10.04
C LYS A 245 8.61 -3.77 11.25
N LEU A 246 8.96 -2.62 11.80
CA LEU A 246 9.70 -2.54 13.07
C LEU A 246 8.94 -3.18 14.24
N SER A 247 7.60 -3.10 14.22
CA SER A 247 6.74 -3.72 15.23
C SER A 247 6.37 -5.18 14.93
N ASN A 248 6.98 -5.82 13.90
CA ASN A 248 6.55 -7.12 13.39
C ASN A 248 5.04 -7.17 13.06
N ASP A 249 4.55 -6.10 12.44
CA ASP A 249 3.16 -5.90 12.04
C ASP A 249 2.13 -5.90 13.21
N ILE A 250 2.60 -5.74 14.46
CA ILE A 250 1.72 -5.55 15.64
C ILE A 250 1.00 -4.20 15.57
N VAL A 251 1.71 -3.15 15.15
CA VAL A 251 1.19 -1.78 15.11
C VAL A 251 0.95 -1.35 13.66
N SER A 252 -0.31 -1.27 13.26
CA SER A 252 -0.68 -0.82 11.91
C SER A 252 -0.55 0.71 11.73
N LEU A 253 -0.29 1.15 10.49
CA LEU A 253 -0.34 2.57 10.12
C LEU A 253 -1.69 3.22 10.49
N ARG A 254 -2.80 2.51 10.31
CA ARG A 254 -4.13 3.02 10.66
C ARG A 254 -4.24 3.32 12.14
N PHE A 255 -3.70 2.45 13.00
CA PHE A 255 -3.66 2.70 14.44
C PHE A 255 -2.83 3.94 14.78
N ILE A 256 -1.66 4.12 14.14
CA ILE A 256 -0.81 5.30 14.35
C ILE A 256 -1.53 6.59 13.92
N LEU A 257 -2.14 6.62 12.73
CA LEU A 257 -2.94 7.75 12.27
C LEU A 257 -4.09 8.04 13.23
N PHE A 258 -4.80 7.00 13.69
CA PHE A 258 -5.90 7.13 14.64
C PHE A 258 -5.42 7.73 15.99
N ALA A 259 -4.30 7.25 16.52
CA ALA A 259 -3.72 7.76 17.76
C ALA A 259 -3.24 9.22 17.61
N MET A 260 -2.61 9.58 16.49
CA MET A 260 -2.21 10.96 16.20
C MET A 260 -3.42 11.90 16.11
N VAL A 261 -4.49 11.47 15.42
CA VAL A 261 -5.75 12.23 15.39
C VAL A 261 -6.32 12.39 16.81
N GLY A 262 -6.28 11.34 17.63
CA GLY A 262 -6.65 11.42 19.04
C GLY A 262 -5.86 12.48 19.82
N GLY A 263 -4.54 12.57 19.60
CA GLY A 263 -3.68 13.61 20.17
C GLY A 263 -4.04 15.02 19.72
N ILE A 264 -4.33 15.22 18.43
CA ILE A 264 -4.84 16.50 17.90
C ILE A 264 -6.19 16.84 18.55
N GLY A 265 -7.06 15.84 18.71
CA GLY A 265 -8.34 15.98 19.40
C GLY A 265 -8.21 16.47 20.83
N LEU A 266 -7.17 16.04 21.56
CA LEU A 266 -6.89 16.55 22.91
C LEU A 266 -6.53 18.04 22.89
N VAL A 267 -5.72 18.48 21.92
CA VAL A 267 -5.39 19.90 21.75
C VAL A 267 -6.65 20.72 21.42
N VAL A 268 -7.51 20.19 20.53
CA VAL A 268 -8.80 20.81 20.20
C VAL A 268 -9.68 20.91 21.45
N HIS A 269 -9.78 19.84 22.23
CA HIS A 269 -10.55 19.81 23.48
C HIS A 269 -10.09 20.91 24.44
N LEU A 270 -8.78 20.97 24.74
CA LEU A 270 -8.22 21.95 25.67
C LEU A 270 -8.40 23.38 25.17
N THR A 271 -8.31 23.59 23.85
CA THR A 271 -8.52 24.91 23.23
C THR A 271 -9.98 25.35 23.34
N THR A 272 -10.93 24.46 23.02
CA THR A 272 -12.37 24.75 23.18
C THR A 272 -12.72 25.02 24.63
N LEU A 273 -12.20 24.22 25.56
CA LEU A 273 -12.39 24.41 26.99
C LEU A 273 -11.85 25.78 27.44
N PHE A 274 -10.63 26.14 27.03
CA PHE A 274 -10.02 27.44 27.33
C PHE A 274 -10.89 28.60 26.81
N ILE A 275 -11.33 28.54 25.56
CA ILE A 275 -12.18 29.56 24.95
C ILE A 275 -13.51 29.70 25.70
N ALA A 276 -14.18 28.58 26.00
CA ALA A 276 -15.46 28.57 26.70
C ALA A 276 -15.36 29.17 28.11
N LEU A 277 -14.31 28.82 28.86
CA LEU A 277 -14.07 29.32 30.21
C LEU A 277 -13.59 30.77 30.23
N GLN A 278 -12.65 31.14 29.36
CA GLN A 278 -11.96 32.43 29.45
C GLN A 278 -12.66 33.53 28.66
N LEU A 279 -13.17 33.24 27.47
CA LEU A 279 -13.81 34.24 26.61
C LEU A 279 -15.32 34.31 26.86
N PHE A 280 -15.98 33.15 26.95
CA PHE A 280 -17.44 33.10 27.08
C PHE A 280 -17.95 32.96 28.52
N LYS A 281 -17.04 32.73 29.49
CA LYS A 281 -17.35 32.56 30.91
C LYS A 281 -18.43 31.49 31.18
N VAL A 282 -18.45 30.45 30.35
CA VAL A 282 -19.36 29.30 30.48
C VAL A 282 -18.95 28.50 31.74
N PRO A 283 -19.90 27.94 32.52
CA PRO A 283 -19.52 27.12 33.67
C PRO A 283 -18.79 25.84 33.23
N PHE A 284 -17.96 25.31 34.13
CA PHE A 284 -17.02 24.24 33.79
C PHE A 284 -17.68 22.97 33.23
N PRO A 285 -18.79 22.43 33.78
CA PRO A 285 -19.41 21.23 33.24
C PRO A 285 -19.85 21.38 31.78
N GLU A 286 -20.47 22.51 31.44
CA GLU A 286 -20.94 22.81 30.09
C GLU A 286 -19.75 23.06 29.14
N ALA A 287 -18.71 23.76 29.60
CA ALA A 287 -17.49 23.97 28.84
C ALA A 287 -16.75 22.65 28.55
N GLN A 288 -16.70 21.74 29.54
CA GLN A 288 -16.11 20.41 29.42
C GLN A 288 -16.89 19.54 28.42
N ALA A 289 -18.22 19.56 28.49
CA ALA A 289 -19.08 18.85 27.55
C ALA A 289 -18.91 19.39 26.12
N ALA A 290 -18.87 20.71 25.95
CA ALA A 290 -18.63 21.34 24.65
C ALA A 290 -17.26 20.95 24.08
N GLY A 291 -16.20 21.00 24.89
CA GLY A 291 -14.86 20.57 24.49
C GLY A 291 -14.81 19.12 24.05
N ALA A 292 -15.50 18.22 24.76
CA ALA A 292 -15.60 16.81 24.39
C ALA A 292 -16.31 16.60 23.04
N ILE A 293 -17.46 17.25 22.82
CA ILE A 293 -18.22 17.12 21.57
C ILE A 293 -17.42 17.68 20.38
N VAL A 294 -16.82 18.86 20.52
CA VAL A 294 -16.01 19.48 19.45
C VAL A 294 -14.80 18.61 19.11
N ALA A 295 -14.10 18.09 20.11
CA ALA A 295 -12.97 17.20 19.91
C ALA A 295 -13.38 15.88 19.24
N MET A 296 -14.46 15.23 19.69
CA MET A 296 -14.96 13.99 19.06
C MET A 296 -15.41 14.23 17.61
N THR A 297 -16.07 15.36 17.34
CA THR A 297 -16.47 15.74 15.97
C THR A 297 -15.24 15.93 15.08
N SER A 298 -14.25 16.69 15.56
CA SER A 298 -13.00 16.93 14.84
C SER A 298 -12.25 15.62 14.56
N ASN A 299 -12.14 14.74 15.57
CA ASN A 299 -11.52 13.43 15.43
C ASN A 299 -12.24 12.56 14.41
N PHE A 300 -13.57 12.54 14.42
CA PHE A 300 -14.35 11.80 13.42
C PHE A 300 -14.07 12.30 12.01
N ILE A 301 -14.09 13.62 11.81
CA ILE A 301 -13.83 14.23 10.51
C ILE A 301 -12.42 13.88 10.05
N LEU A 302 -11.39 14.15 10.87
CA LEU A 302 -10.00 13.86 10.53
C LEU A 302 -9.78 12.37 10.23
N ASN A 303 -10.34 11.46 11.02
CA ASN A 303 -10.26 10.03 10.75
C ASN A 303 -10.96 9.63 9.45
N ASN A 304 -12.11 10.23 9.12
CA ASN A 304 -12.81 9.96 7.86
C ASN A 304 -12.03 10.43 6.62
N PHE A 305 -11.22 11.49 6.76
CA PHE A 305 -10.41 12.05 5.69
C PHE A 305 -9.02 11.41 5.57
N LEU A 306 -8.38 11.09 6.69
CA LEU A 306 -7.00 10.61 6.76
C LEU A 306 -6.93 9.10 7.00
N THR A 307 -7.37 8.65 8.18
CA THR A 307 -7.20 7.26 8.66
C THR A 307 -8.00 6.24 7.84
N TYR A 308 -9.25 6.56 7.51
CA TYR A 308 -10.18 5.71 6.76
C TYR A 308 -10.50 6.30 5.37
N ARG A 309 -9.51 6.92 4.73
CA ARG A 309 -9.65 7.55 3.41
C ARG A 309 -10.21 6.61 2.34
N ASP A 310 -9.87 5.33 2.43
CA ASP A 310 -10.34 4.25 1.54
C ASP A 310 -11.79 3.88 1.78
N GLN A 311 -12.33 4.18 2.96
CA GLN A 311 -13.68 3.82 3.42
C GLN A 311 -14.50 5.07 3.78
N ARG A 312 -14.16 6.20 3.15
CA ARG A 312 -14.69 7.51 3.50
C ARG A 312 -16.22 7.56 3.38
N LEU A 313 -16.86 7.91 4.49
CA LEU A 313 -18.30 8.11 4.58
C LEU A 313 -18.70 9.44 3.95
N LYS A 314 -19.82 9.44 3.21
CA LYS A 314 -20.39 10.61 2.53
C LYS A 314 -21.92 10.66 2.70
N GLY A 315 -22.51 11.85 2.61
CA GLY A 315 -23.96 12.04 2.70
C GLY A 315 -24.55 11.53 4.03
N LEU A 316 -25.69 10.84 3.97
CA LEU A 316 -26.36 10.30 5.16
C LEU A 316 -25.52 9.26 5.93
N ALA A 317 -24.59 8.57 5.26
CA ALA A 317 -23.68 7.64 5.93
C ALA A 317 -22.70 8.36 6.86
N LEU A 318 -22.33 9.61 6.56
CA LEU A 318 -21.46 10.43 7.41
C LEU A 318 -22.14 10.76 8.75
N LEU A 319 -23.43 11.14 8.71
CA LEU A 319 -24.20 11.43 9.93
C LEU A 319 -24.37 10.18 10.81
N ARG A 320 -24.73 9.05 10.19
CA ARG A 320 -24.85 7.76 10.90
C ARG A 320 -23.50 7.35 11.51
N GLY A 321 -22.42 7.52 10.75
CA GLY A 321 -21.06 7.26 11.22
C GLY A 321 -20.67 8.14 12.41
N LEU A 322 -21.01 9.42 12.39
CA LEU A 322 -20.73 10.34 13.50
C LEU A 322 -21.44 9.92 14.79
N ILE A 323 -22.73 9.56 14.70
CA ILE A 323 -23.50 9.07 15.85
C ILE A 323 -22.89 7.78 16.40
N ALA A 324 -22.57 6.83 15.52
CA ALA A 324 -21.90 5.58 15.92
C ALA A 324 -20.54 5.85 16.58
N PHE A 325 -19.78 6.82 16.06
CA PHE A 325 -18.48 7.20 16.61
C PHE A 325 -18.62 7.79 18.02
N TYR A 326 -19.62 8.63 18.29
CA TYR A 326 -19.91 9.10 19.64
C TYR A 326 -20.19 7.96 20.61
N ILE A 327 -21.06 7.02 20.22
CA ILE A 327 -21.39 5.85 21.06
C ILE A 327 -20.12 5.05 21.38
N VAL A 328 -19.30 4.77 20.36
CA VAL A 328 -18.03 4.04 20.53
C VAL A 328 -17.10 4.79 21.50
N CYS A 329 -16.92 6.10 21.31
CA CYS A 329 -16.06 6.91 22.16
C CYS A 329 -16.56 7.01 23.61
N SER A 330 -17.87 7.07 23.82
CA SER A 330 -18.45 7.06 25.17
C SER A 330 -18.16 5.75 25.90
N VAL A 331 -18.25 4.61 25.23
CA VAL A 331 -17.88 3.32 25.83
C VAL A 331 -16.36 3.24 26.07
N GLY A 332 -15.56 3.76 25.13
CA GLY A 332 -14.11 3.82 25.30
C GLY A 332 -13.66 4.67 26.49
N LEU A 333 -14.40 5.74 26.80
CA LEU A 333 -14.17 6.54 28.01
C LEU A 333 -14.43 5.73 29.28
N LEU A 334 -15.49 4.91 29.31
CA LEU A 334 -15.76 4.02 30.45
C LEU A 334 -14.66 2.97 30.61
N ALA A 335 -14.19 2.38 29.50
CA ALA A 335 -13.08 1.43 29.51
C ALA A 335 -11.77 2.06 30.01
N ASN A 336 -11.49 3.31 29.59
CA ASN A 336 -10.35 4.09 30.07
C ASN A 336 -10.41 4.25 31.60
N VAL A 337 -11.51 4.76 32.13
CA VAL A 337 -11.68 4.97 33.57
C VAL A 337 -11.59 3.65 34.34
N GLY A 338 -12.20 2.58 33.84
CA GLY A 338 -12.16 1.26 34.47
C GLY A 338 -10.74 0.69 34.57
N VAL A 339 -9.96 0.76 33.48
CA VAL A 339 -8.56 0.29 33.49
C VAL A 339 -7.68 1.18 34.36
N ALA A 340 -7.84 2.52 34.27
CA ALA A 340 -7.09 3.43 35.12
C ALA A 340 -7.34 3.14 36.61
N PHE A 341 -8.60 2.93 37.01
CA PHE A 341 -8.94 2.58 38.38
C PHE A 341 -8.32 1.24 38.80
N SER A 342 -8.44 0.19 37.98
CA SER A 342 -7.88 -1.12 38.29
C SER A 342 -6.35 -1.11 38.44
N VAL A 343 -5.65 -0.32 37.62
CA VAL A 343 -4.19 -0.18 37.73
C VAL A 343 -3.81 0.62 38.98
N TYR A 344 -4.55 1.69 39.28
CA TYR A 344 -4.33 2.51 40.46
C TYR A 344 -4.55 1.75 41.77
N ASP A 345 -5.54 0.85 41.81
CA ASP A 345 -5.85 0.03 42.99
C ASP A 345 -4.76 -1.00 43.31
N GLN A 346 -4.09 -1.52 42.28
CA GLN A 346 -2.95 -2.43 42.44
C GLN A 346 -1.67 -1.67 42.82
N GLU A 347 -1.39 -0.58 42.11
CA GLU A 347 -0.20 0.26 42.28
C GLU A 347 -0.63 1.73 42.16
N PRO A 348 -0.66 2.52 43.25
CA PRO A 348 -1.26 3.86 43.29
C PRO A 348 -0.40 4.96 42.63
N ILE A 349 0.17 4.65 41.47
CA ILE A 349 0.96 5.54 40.63
C ILE A 349 0.01 6.20 39.63
N TRP A 350 -0.45 7.42 39.95
CA TRP A 350 -1.51 8.12 39.20
C TRP A 350 -1.22 8.28 37.70
N TRP A 351 0.03 8.55 37.31
CA TRP A 351 0.40 8.77 35.92
C TRP A 351 0.44 7.46 35.14
N LEU A 352 0.81 6.36 35.79
CA LEU A 352 0.81 5.01 35.20
C LEU A 352 -0.63 4.54 34.96
N ALA A 353 -1.50 4.72 35.95
CA ALA A 353 -2.94 4.46 35.85
C ALA A 353 -3.58 5.30 34.72
N GLY A 354 -3.32 6.60 34.69
CA GLY A 354 -3.82 7.49 33.64
C GLY A 354 -3.33 7.09 32.24
N MET A 355 -2.06 6.71 32.11
CA MET A 355 -1.50 6.22 30.84
C MET A 355 -2.12 4.90 30.39
N ALA A 356 -2.31 3.94 31.31
CA ALA A 356 -2.95 2.66 31.02
C ALA A 356 -4.41 2.84 30.56
N GLY A 357 -5.17 3.70 31.25
CA GLY A 357 -6.54 4.05 30.85
C GLY A 357 -6.59 4.73 29.50
N ALA A 358 -5.73 5.71 29.25
CA ALA A 358 -5.65 6.41 27.95
C ALA A 358 -5.31 5.43 26.81
N LEU A 359 -4.35 4.52 27.01
CA LEU A 359 -3.98 3.50 26.04
C LEU A 359 -5.17 2.57 25.74
N MET A 360 -5.85 2.07 26.78
CA MET A 360 -7.04 1.25 26.61
C MET A 360 -8.13 1.98 25.82
N GLY A 361 -8.37 3.26 26.15
CA GLY A 361 -9.35 4.09 25.44
C GLY A 361 -9.02 4.25 23.95
N VAL A 362 -7.75 4.49 23.60
CA VAL A 362 -7.32 4.60 22.20
C VAL A 362 -7.48 3.26 21.47
N VAL A 363 -7.04 2.16 22.08
CA VAL A 363 -7.15 0.81 21.48
C VAL A 363 -8.61 0.42 21.26
N TRP A 364 -9.47 0.64 22.27
CA TRP A 364 -10.91 0.38 22.17
C TRP A 364 -11.54 1.21 21.05
N ASN A 365 -11.31 2.53 21.07
CA ASN A 365 -11.88 3.45 20.10
C ASN A 365 -11.44 3.09 18.68
N TYR A 366 -10.18 2.72 18.48
CA TYR A 366 -9.67 2.28 17.18
C TYR A 366 -10.36 1.00 16.69
N ALA A 367 -10.35 -0.06 17.52
CA ALA A 367 -10.90 -1.36 17.14
C ALA A 367 -12.40 -1.26 16.83
N MET A 368 -13.16 -0.63 17.72
CA MET A 368 -14.61 -0.50 17.59
C MET A 368 -15.00 0.46 16.46
N SER A 369 -14.22 1.52 16.21
CA SER A 369 -14.45 2.39 15.06
C SER A 369 -14.30 1.66 13.73
N GLY A 370 -13.28 0.79 13.60
CA GLY A 370 -13.12 -0.04 12.41
C GLY A 370 -14.25 -1.06 12.22
N LEU A 371 -14.82 -1.59 13.31
CA LEU A 371 -15.87 -2.60 13.26
C LEU A 371 -17.29 -2.03 13.08
N PHE A 372 -17.55 -0.81 13.56
CA PHE A 372 -18.92 -0.26 13.61
C PHE A 372 -19.09 1.04 12.81
N VAL A 373 -18.06 1.87 12.67
CA VAL A 373 -18.14 3.17 11.99
C VAL A 373 -17.68 3.06 10.54
N TRP A 374 -16.46 2.60 10.31
CA TRP A 374 -15.85 2.44 8.99
C TRP A 374 -15.74 0.96 8.63
N ARG A 375 -16.88 0.31 8.40
CA ARG A 375 -16.94 -1.10 8.00
C ARG A 375 -16.49 -1.27 6.55
N LYS A 376 -15.57 -2.21 6.30
CA LYS A 376 -15.36 -2.73 4.94
C LYS A 376 -16.66 -3.38 4.47
N LYS A 377 -17.17 -2.91 3.34
CA LYS A 377 -18.26 -3.57 2.61
C LYS A 377 -17.73 -4.79 1.87
#